data_AF-A0A6B3W0H9-F1
#
_entry.id   AF-A0A6B3W0H9-F1
#
_cell.length_a   1.000
_cell.length_b   1.000
_cell.length_c   1.000
_cell.angle_alpha   90.00
_cell.angle_beta   90.00
_cell.angle_gamma   90.00
#
_symmetry.space_group_name_H-M   'P 1'
#
loop_
_entity.id
_entity.type
_entity.pdbx_description
1 polymer ?
#
loop_
_entity_poly.entity_id
_entity_poly.type
_entity_poly.pdbx_seq_one_letter_code
_entity_poly.pdbx_strand_id
1 'polypeptide(L)'
;MTSSERHAILGNDCTQVAMNRFDRHHKHKEKQKRQFKKVRLMILSACLMLVCSFYIYIKSTAKIKEPNPDLGKKVVIHLPNGSTVFTYENLIIEENGKLYYKGERNTIDLTGGKVVYENWE
;
A
#
# COMPACT_ATOMS: atom_id res chain seq x y z
N MET A 1 -58.10 -68.99 -6.67
CA MET A 1 -57.19 -68.02 -6.04
C MET A 1 -55.78 -68.61 -6.08
N THR A 2 -55.01 -68.18 -7.06
CA THR A 2 -53.75 -68.83 -7.48
C THR A 2 -52.54 -68.30 -6.70
N SER A 3 -51.59 -69.20 -6.50
CA SER A 3 -50.30 -69.06 -5.83
C SER A 3 -49.31 -68.11 -6.55
N SER A 4 -49.73 -66.86 -6.81
CA SER A 4 -48.95 -65.89 -7.61
C SER A 4 -48.80 -64.50 -6.96
N GLU A 5 -49.10 -64.35 -5.66
CA GLU A 5 -49.01 -63.04 -4.98
C GLU A 5 -48.00 -63.00 -3.82
N ARG A 6 -47.36 -64.12 -3.46
CA ARG A 6 -46.41 -64.14 -2.32
C ARG A 6 -44.95 -63.83 -2.66
N HIS A 7 -44.60 -63.66 -3.93
CA HIS A 7 -43.21 -63.43 -4.34
C HIS A 7 -42.84 -61.96 -4.60
N ALA A 8 -43.78 -61.01 -4.50
CA ALA A 8 -43.52 -59.61 -4.84
C ALA A 8 -43.04 -58.73 -3.67
N ILE A 9 -43.07 -59.21 -2.42
CA ILE A 9 -42.88 -58.35 -1.23
C ILE A 9 -41.44 -58.38 -0.66
N LEU A 10 -40.52 -59.20 -1.19
CA LEU A 10 -39.17 -59.36 -0.61
C LEU A 10 -38.02 -58.75 -1.41
N GLY A 11 -38.28 -57.95 -2.46
CA GLY A 11 -37.23 -57.52 -3.39
C GLY A 11 -36.72 -56.06 -3.28
N ASN A 12 -37.48 -55.12 -2.73
CA ASN A 12 -37.29 -53.69 -3.08
C ASN A 12 -36.84 -52.74 -1.96
N ASP A 13 -36.74 -53.18 -0.71
CA ASP A 13 -36.48 -52.24 0.41
C ASP A 13 -34.99 -51.99 0.69
N CYS A 14 -34.07 -52.84 0.22
CA CYS A 14 -32.65 -52.69 0.55
C CYS A 14 -31.90 -51.68 -0.36
N THR A 15 -32.33 -51.56 -1.63
CA THR A 15 -31.67 -50.70 -2.63
C THR A 15 -32.09 -49.23 -2.54
N GLN A 16 -33.33 -48.91 -2.14
CA GLN A 16 -33.76 -47.52 -1.96
C GLN A 16 -33.14 -46.83 -0.73
N VAL A 17 -32.91 -47.58 0.35
CA VAL A 17 -32.31 -47.02 1.58
C VAL A 17 -30.81 -46.73 1.38
N ALA A 18 -30.13 -47.53 0.57
CA ALA A 18 -28.72 -47.32 0.23
C ALA A 18 -28.49 -46.09 -0.68
N MET A 19 -29.40 -45.83 -1.64
CA MET A 19 -29.27 -44.70 -2.59
C MET A 19 -29.44 -43.32 -1.92
N ASN A 20 -30.17 -43.24 -0.81
CA ASN A 20 -30.44 -41.95 -0.14
C ASN A 20 -29.34 -41.45 0.82
N ARG A 21 -28.34 -42.26 1.18
CA ARG A 21 -27.28 -41.83 2.13
C ARG A 21 -26.03 -41.28 1.41
N PHE A 22 -25.66 -41.86 0.26
CA PHE A 22 -24.51 -41.42 -0.53
C PHE A 22 -24.75 -40.07 -1.25
N ASP A 23 -25.94 -39.88 -1.83
CA ASP A 23 -26.30 -38.64 -2.56
C ASP A 23 -26.37 -37.40 -1.66
N ARG A 24 -26.80 -37.57 -0.41
CA ARG A 24 -26.83 -36.46 0.57
C ARG A 24 -25.41 -36.01 0.94
N HIS A 25 -24.46 -36.92 1.07
CA HIS A 25 -23.07 -36.57 1.35
C HIS A 25 -22.39 -35.87 0.16
N HIS A 26 -22.67 -36.29 -1.07
CA HIS A 26 -22.15 -35.61 -2.27
C HIS A 26 -22.73 -34.20 -2.42
N LYS A 27 -24.05 -34.02 -2.29
CA LYS A 27 -24.68 -32.69 -2.33
C LYS A 27 -24.20 -31.76 -1.21
N HIS A 28 -23.95 -32.29 -0.01
CA HIS A 28 -23.44 -31.48 1.10
C HIS A 28 -21.99 -31.05 0.86
N LYS A 29 -21.13 -31.96 0.37
CA LYS A 29 -19.73 -31.65 0.03
C LYS A 29 -19.61 -30.64 -1.11
N GLU A 30 -20.47 -30.71 -2.13
CA GLU A 30 -20.46 -29.71 -3.22
C GLU A 30 -20.96 -28.34 -2.79
N LYS A 31 -22.05 -28.27 -2.00
CA LYS A 31 -22.52 -27.01 -1.41
C LYS A 31 -21.44 -26.38 -0.52
N GLN A 32 -20.76 -27.18 0.29
CA GLN A 32 -19.68 -26.72 1.16
C GLN A 32 -18.50 -26.17 0.34
N LYS A 33 -18.04 -26.89 -0.70
CA LYS A 33 -16.98 -26.42 -1.61
C LYS A 33 -17.36 -25.12 -2.34
N ARG A 34 -18.62 -24.97 -2.75
CA ARG A 34 -19.11 -23.75 -3.42
C ARG A 34 -19.15 -22.56 -2.45
N GLN A 35 -19.54 -22.78 -1.19
CA GLN A 35 -19.49 -21.76 -0.15
C GLN A 35 -18.04 -21.36 0.19
N PHE A 36 -17.13 -22.32 0.32
CA PHE A 36 -15.70 -22.04 0.52
C PHE A 36 -15.07 -21.27 -0.64
N LYS A 37 -15.42 -21.58 -1.90
CA LYS A 37 -14.96 -20.79 -3.06
C LYS A 37 -15.45 -19.34 -3.01
N LYS A 38 -16.70 -19.09 -2.60
CA LYS A 38 -17.25 -17.74 -2.46
C LYS A 38 -16.57 -16.95 -1.34
N VAL A 39 -16.38 -17.57 -0.18
CA VAL A 39 -15.69 -16.93 0.96
C VAL A 39 -14.23 -16.62 0.59
N ARG A 40 -13.54 -17.55 -0.08
CA ARG A 40 -12.17 -17.32 -0.56
C ARG A 40 -12.08 -16.15 -1.55
N LEU A 41 -13.04 -16.07 -2.48
CA LEU A 41 -13.11 -14.96 -3.44
C LEU A 41 -13.36 -13.61 -2.73
N MET A 42 -14.26 -13.60 -1.74
CA MET A 42 -14.55 -12.42 -0.93
C MET A 42 -13.30 -11.95 -0.18
N ILE A 43 -12.58 -12.86 0.49
CA ILE A 43 -11.35 -12.53 1.23
C ILE A 43 -10.28 -11.98 0.28
N LEU A 44 -10.07 -12.61 -0.87
CA LEU A 44 -9.12 -12.12 -1.89
C LEU A 44 -9.49 -10.72 -2.38
N SER A 45 -10.77 -10.47 -2.64
CA SER A 45 -11.24 -9.14 -3.07
C SER A 45 -11.04 -8.08 -1.99
N ALA A 46 -11.27 -8.42 -0.72
CA ALA A 46 -11.05 -7.52 0.40
C ALA A 46 -9.56 -7.19 0.58
N CYS A 47 -8.68 -8.18 0.46
CA CYS A 47 -7.23 -7.96 0.48
C CYS A 47 -6.76 -7.03 -0.65
N LEU A 48 -7.26 -7.23 -1.87
CA LEU A 48 -6.95 -6.35 -3.02
C LEU A 48 -7.37 -4.91 -2.77
N MET A 49 -8.59 -4.69 -2.26
CA MET A 49 -9.09 -3.35 -1.93
C MET A 49 -8.25 -2.67 -0.84
N LEU A 50 -7.83 -3.43 0.18
CA LEU A 50 -6.93 -2.97 1.24
C LEU A 50 -5.58 -2.51 0.68
N VAL A 51 -4.93 -3.34 -0.14
CA VAL A 51 -3.63 -3.03 -0.75
C VAL A 51 -3.74 -1.79 -1.65
N CYS A 52 -4.77 -1.70 -2.48
CA CYS A 52 -5.01 -0.53 -3.33
C CYS A 52 -5.19 0.74 -2.51
N SER A 53 -5.97 0.68 -1.42
CA SER A 53 -6.22 1.84 -0.55
C SER A 53 -4.94 2.31 0.13
N PHE A 54 -4.13 1.38 0.65
CA PHE A 54 -2.82 1.68 1.23
C PHE A 54 -1.85 2.26 0.21
N TYR A 55 -1.81 1.71 -1.00
CA TYR A 55 -0.96 2.22 -2.08
C TYR A 55 -1.32 3.67 -2.45
N ILE A 56 -2.62 3.97 -2.57
CA ILE A 56 -3.09 5.34 -2.84
C ILE A 56 -2.75 6.27 -1.67
N TYR A 57 -2.95 5.83 -0.43
CA TYR A 57 -2.62 6.61 0.77
C TYR A 57 -1.13 6.95 0.85
N ILE A 58 -0.25 5.96 0.65
CA ILE A 58 1.21 6.17 0.66
C ILE A 58 1.61 7.12 -0.48
N LYS A 59 1.10 6.91 -1.70
CA LYS A 59 1.39 7.77 -2.85
C LYS A 59 0.90 9.20 -2.66
N SER A 60 -0.30 9.37 -2.08
CA SER A 60 -0.85 10.69 -1.75
C SER A 60 -0.03 11.40 -0.69
N THR A 61 0.42 10.66 0.33
CA THR A 61 1.22 11.22 1.42
C THR A 61 2.65 11.55 0.96
N ALA A 62 3.23 10.74 0.07
CA ALA A 62 4.56 10.97 -0.50
C ALA A 62 4.58 12.19 -1.43
N LYS A 63 3.54 12.40 -2.26
CA LYS A 63 3.43 13.60 -3.11
C LYS A 63 3.30 14.91 -2.33
N ILE A 64 2.87 14.87 -1.07
CA ILE A 64 2.79 16.04 -0.18
C ILE A 64 4.12 16.27 0.57
N LYS A 65 5.00 15.25 0.58
CA LYS A 65 6.30 15.26 1.28
C LYS A 65 7.52 15.29 0.37
N GLU A 66 7.34 15.50 -0.93
CA GLU A 66 8.37 16.15 -1.72
C GLU A 66 8.10 17.65 -1.61
N PRO A 67 8.64 18.36 -0.60
CA PRO A 67 8.98 19.72 -0.89
C PRO A 67 10.06 19.54 -1.96
N ASN A 68 9.73 19.83 -3.21
CA ASN A 68 10.73 20.52 -3.99
C ASN A 68 10.56 21.94 -3.48
N PRO A 69 11.18 22.33 -2.33
CA PRO A 69 11.11 23.72 -1.94
C PRO A 69 11.66 24.45 -3.15
N ASP A 70 10.96 25.47 -3.63
CA ASP A 70 11.58 26.38 -4.57
C ASP A 70 12.87 26.85 -3.88
N LEU A 71 14.02 26.29 -4.26
CA LEU A 71 15.27 26.52 -3.55
C LEU A 71 15.71 27.98 -3.77
N GLY A 72 15.08 28.67 -4.72
CA GLY A 72 15.44 30.01 -5.15
C GLY A 72 16.64 29.97 -6.07
N LYS A 73 17.30 31.13 -6.23
CA LYS A 73 18.43 31.23 -7.14
C LYS A 73 19.69 30.59 -6.54
N LYS A 74 20.54 30.07 -7.42
CA LYS A 74 21.90 29.64 -7.08
C LYS A 74 22.73 30.84 -6.63
N VAL A 75 23.42 30.69 -5.51
CA VAL A 75 24.25 31.72 -4.90
C VAL A 75 25.56 31.12 -4.40
N VAL A 76 26.60 31.94 -4.43
CA VAL A 76 27.92 31.66 -3.88
C VAL A 76 28.19 32.64 -2.76
N ILE A 77 28.61 32.14 -1.61
CA ILE A 77 28.88 32.96 -0.43
C ILE A 77 30.37 32.89 -0.15
N HIS A 78 31.04 34.04 -0.24
CA HIS A 78 32.44 34.18 0.12
C HIS A 78 32.55 34.59 1.58
N LEU A 79 33.05 33.68 2.41
CA LEU A 79 33.26 33.93 3.84
C LEU A 79 34.53 34.78 4.06
N PRO A 80 34.58 35.57 5.15
CA PRO A 80 35.75 36.39 5.47
C PRO A 80 37.00 35.57 5.78
N ASN A 81 36.85 34.27 6.09
CA ASN A 81 37.96 33.34 6.29
C ASN A 81 38.55 32.80 4.97
N GLY A 82 38.06 33.26 3.81
CA GLY A 82 38.49 32.81 2.47
C GLY A 82 37.80 31.55 1.96
N SER A 83 36.90 30.93 2.74
CA SER A 83 36.12 29.77 2.31
C SER A 83 34.94 30.19 1.43
N THR A 84 34.51 29.32 0.52
CA THR A 84 33.35 29.54 -0.33
C THR A 84 32.27 28.50 -0.08
N VAL A 85 31.01 28.94 -0.04
CA VAL A 85 29.84 28.07 0.14
C VAL A 85 28.92 28.23 -1.05
N PHE A 86 28.68 27.12 -1.76
CA PHE A 86 27.73 27.03 -2.86
C PHE A 86 26.39 26.60 -2.29
N THR A 87 25.37 27.45 -2.45
CA THR A 87 24.05 27.17 -1.88
C THR A 87 22.96 27.84 -2.70
N TYR A 88 21.73 27.81 -2.18
CA TYR A 88 20.57 28.44 -2.76
C TYR A 88 20.03 29.53 -1.85
N GLU A 89 19.43 30.55 -2.45
CA GLU A 89 18.89 31.74 -1.79
C GLU A 89 17.96 31.39 -0.61
N ASN A 90 17.03 30.44 -0.80
CA ASN A 90 16.04 30.11 0.23
C ASN A 90 16.57 29.21 1.34
N LEU A 91 17.82 28.75 1.23
CA LEU A 91 18.51 28.05 2.32
C LEU A 91 19.31 29.00 3.21
N ILE A 92 19.37 30.29 2.85
CA ILE A 92 20.00 31.33 3.65
C ILE A 92 18.91 32.06 4.45
N ILE A 93 19.11 32.18 5.76
CA ILE A 93 18.18 32.84 6.66
C ILE A 93 18.94 33.89 7.45
N GLU A 94 18.38 35.09 7.54
CA GLU A 94 18.86 36.14 8.43
C GLU A 94 18.08 36.09 9.75
N GLU A 95 18.76 35.76 10.84
CA GLU A 95 18.19 35.79 12.19
C GLU A 95 19.06 36.67 13.09
N ASN A 96 18.45 37.68 13.73
CA ASN A 96 19.14 38.59 14.65
C ASN A 96 20.34 39.33 14.03
N GLY A 97 20.25 39.74 12.76
CA GLY A 97 21.32 40.42 12.02
C GLY A 97 22.52 39.53 11.70
N LYS A 98 22.36 38.22 11.85
CA LYS A 98 23.35 37.19 11.51
C LYS A 98 22.83 36.33 10.38
N LEU A 99 23.71 35.98 9.46
CA LEU A 99 23.38 35.20 8.27
C LEU A 99 23.70 33.73 8.54
N TYR A 100 22.75 32.83 8.31
CA TYR A 100 22.93 31.41 8.49
C TYR A 100 22.51 30.64 7.24
N TYR A 101 23.23 29.58 6.93
CA TYR A 101 22.75 28.54 6.03
C TYR A 101 22.02 27.49 6.84
N LYS A 102 20.82 27.11 6.41
CA LYS A 102 19.99 26.09 7.05
C LYS A 102 19.63 25.01 6.05
N GLY A 103 20.48 24.00 5.95
CA GLY A 103 20.19 22.77 5.22
C GLY A 103 19.29 21.84 6.04
N GLU A 104 18.87 20.72 5.44
CA GLU A 104 17.99 19.73 6.09
C GLU A 104 18.58 19.14 7.38
N ARG A 105 19.91 19.05 7.47
CA ARG A 105 20.62 18.43 8.61
C ARG A 105 21.59 19.34 9.34
N ASN A 106 22.06 20.40 8.68
CA ASN A 106 23.17 21.22 9.17
C ASN A 106 22.83 22.71 9.09
N THR A 107 23.19 23.45 10.14
CA THR A 107 23.19 24.91 10.16
C THR A 107 24.63 25.41 10.14
N ILE A 108 24.97 26.35 9.26
CA ILE A 108 26.31 26.93 9.15
C ILE A 108 26.18 28.45 9.34
N ASP A 109 27.05 29.03 10.16
CA ASP A 109 27.13 30.50 10.31
C ASP A 109 27.86 31.09 9.08
N LEU A 110 27.18 32.02 8.42
CA LEU A 110 27.65 32.73 7.23
C LEU A 110 27.79 34.24 7.48
N THR A 111 27.74 34.67 8.74
CA THR A 111 27.77 36.08 9.12
C THR A 111 29.03 36.77 8.58
N GLY A 112 28.83 37.92 7.94
CA GLY A 112 29.91 38.69 7.32
C GLY A 112 30.38 38.14 5.96
N GLY A 113 29.75 37.08 5.44
CA GLY A 113 29.99 36.58 4.09
C GLY A 113 29.33 37.45 3.02
N LYS A 114 29.99 37.59 1.86
CA LYS A 114 29.42 38.29 0.70
C LYS A 114 28.65 37.31 -0.17
N VAL A 115 27.35 37.56 -0.34
CA VAL A 115 26.47 36.76 -1.21
C VAL A 115 26.58 37.27 -2.65
N VAL A 116 26.89 36.36 -3.58
CA VAL A 116 26.98 36.62 -5.02
C VAL A 116 26.02 35.68 -5.75
N TYR A 117 25.16 36.23 -6.60
CA TYR A 117 24.27 35.43 -7.45
C TYR A 117 25.04 34.99 -8.67
N GLU A 118 25.34 33.69 -8.72
CA GLU A 118 26.09 33.08 -9.81
C GLU A 118 25.50 31.71 -10.11
N ASN A 119 25.30 31.43 -11.39
CA ASN A 119 24.80 30.15 -11.85
C ASN A 119 25.98 29.19 -12.00
N TRP A 120 26.38 28.58 -10.88
CA TRP A 120 27.44 27.59 -10.81
C TRP A 120 27.02 26.25 -11.46
N GLU A 121 27.97 25.53 -12.05
CA GLU A 121 27.77 24.25 -12.77
C GLU A 121 27.69 23.03 -11.84
#